data_AF-A0AAJ7X0V5-F1
#
_entry.id   AF-A0AAJ7X0V5-F1
#
_cell.length_a   1.000
_cell.length_b   1.000
_cell.length_c   1.000
_cell.angle_alpha   90.00
_cell.angle_beta   90.00
_cell.angle_gamma   90.00
#
_symmetry.space_group_name_H-M   'P 1'
#
loop_
_entity.id
_entity.type
_entity.pdbx_description
1 polymer ?
#
loop_
_entity_poly.entity_id
_entity_poly.type
_entity_poly.pdbx_seq_one_letter_code
_entity_poly.pdbx_strand_id
1 'polypeptide(L)'
;MGCLRAFWRYRKFLIVVLTPLLLLPLPLAIKTPVAQCGYTLIVTAVYWISEAVPLGAAAMVPGFLFPLFGILKSSEVAAEYFKDFHLLLTGVICLAAAIEKANLHKRIALRMVMVVGSNPAWLMLGFMVTAAFLSMWLSNTSTAAMLMPIVEAMLVQIMNAEASIDNLEHGEAEGSCHVNAAVVDEELEFQETEMQDSLERIDVEYCTLDSNTDSKKAVNGEVCSTARSIVESIKVEGDAEAPAVPSRYHSQSQQMLCKSLSLCVAYASTIGGITTITGTSTNLIFAEQFNTRYPECDCINFTSWISFSLPISFIILILSWVWMHIIFLGFNFAHMFKCAKTEKELAAEAVIKKEYQQLGPFSYQELVAAIIFLLMAILWFTREPGFMPGWASVIGPKGYQGDATPALMLGFLLFIIPQTRPRCLFFCGSAGNVETGGEGLSDSSFKPMISWKDFQRCMPWEVSFLVGGGFALARGSQVSGLSEWIGSKLVSLNTMPVWLIILLSCLLVTTVTEVASNPATITLFLPILSSLAEAIHVNPLFILIPATISTSFAFLLPVSNPPNAIVFTYGHLKVTDMIKVGLGINIIGVLVVMLGIFTWGIPLFDLDTYPDWAPSTNITVP
;
A
#
# COMPACT_ATOMS: atom_id res chain seq x y z
N MET A 1 23.85 22.67 -22.62
CA MET A 1 23.18 21.45 -22.11
C MET A 1 23.73 20.93 -20.76
N GLY A 2 24.99 21.21 -20.39
CA GLY A 2 25.56 20.78 -19.09
C GLY A 2 24.90 21.38 -17.85
N CYS A 3 24.60 22.69 -17.83
CA CYS A 3 23.94 23.33 -16.68
C CYS A 3 22.52 22.83 -16.43
N LEU A 4 21.73 22.51 -17.46
CA LEU A 4 20.39 21.93 -17.27
C LEU A 4 20.45 20.52 -16.67
N ARG A 5 21.42 19.69 -17.06
CA ARG A 5 21.61 18.36 -16.45
C ARG A 5 22.09 18.47 -15.01
N ALA A 6 22.99 19.42 -14.71
CA ALA A 6 23.42 19.69 -13.34
C ALA A 6 22.26 20.22 -12.47
N PHE A 7 21.44 21.15 -13.00
CA PHE A 7 20.24 21.67 -12.33
C PHE A 7 19.23 20.56 -12.03
N TRP A 8 19.03 19.64 -12.97
CA TRP A 8 18.14 18.50 -12.78
C TRP A 8 18.67 17.49 -11.75
N ARG A 9 20.01 17.39 -11.62
CA ARG A 9 20.68 16.58 -10.58
C ARG A 9 20.47 17.13 -9.16
N TYR A 10 20.43 18.46 -9.01
CA TYR A 10 20.18 19.14 -7.75
C TYR A 10 18.72 19.53 -7.53
N ARG A 11 17.77 19.05 -8.35
CA ARG A 11 16.38 19.50 -8.32
C ARG A 11 15.73 19.37 -6.94
N LYS A 12 15.97 18.26 -6.23
CA LYS A 12 15.41 18.03 -4.88
C LYS A 12 15.98 19.05 -3.90
N PHE A 13 17.31 19.22 -3.89
CA PHE A 13 17.99 20.21 -3.06
C PHE A 13 17.50 21.64 -3.35
N LEU A 14 17.33 22.00 -4.63
CA LEU A 14 16.80 23.29 -5.04
C LEU A 14 15.37 23.50 -4.55
N ILE A 15 14.48 22.50 -4.67
CA ILE A 15 13.12 22.58 -4.13
C ILE A 15 13.15 22.78 -2.61
N VAL A 16 14.00 22.05 -1.89
CA VAL A 16 14.11 22.13 -0.43
C VAL A 16 14.55 23.51 0.03
N VAL A 17 15.53 24.12 -0.63
CA VAL A 17 16.09 25.42 -0.22
C VAL A 17 15.26 26.59 -0.76
N LEU A 18 14.85 26.52 -2.02
CA LEU A 18 14.18 27.63 -2.71
C LEU A 18 12.74 27.83 -2.24
N THR A 19 12.02 26.75 -1.89
CA THR A 19 10.62 26.83 -1.47
C THR A 19 10.43 27.67 -0.20
N PRO A 20 11.11 27.38 0.93
CA PRO A 20 11.03 28.21 2.13
C PRO A 20 11.50 29.64 1.86
N LEU A 21 12.57 29.82 1.09
CA LEU A 21 13.16 31.13 0.81
C LEU A 21 12.21 32.02 -0.02
N LEU A 22 11.55 31.45 -1.03
CA LEU A 22 10.60 32.15 -1.89
C LEU A 22 9.30 32.48 -1.16
N LEU A 23 8.88 31.64 -0.21
CA LEU A 23 7.68 31.86 0.60
C LEU A 23 7.94 32.70 1.85
N LEU A 24 9.20 32.96 2.22
CA LEU A 24 9.60 33.72 3.40
C LEU A 24 8.99 35.13 3.52
N PRO A 25 8.70 35.87 2.42
CA PRO A 25 7.99 37.14 2.53
C PRO A 25 6.60 37.02 3.17
N LEU A 26 5.93 35.87 3.05
CA LEU A 26 4.58 35.64 3.57
C LEU A 26 4.50 35.80 5.11
N PRO A 27 5.28 35.07 5.93
CA PRO A 27 5.27 35.25 7.38
C PRO A 27 5.92 36.56 7.82
N LEU A 28 6.92 37.09 7.08
CA LEU A 28 7.67 38.29 7.47
C LEU A 28 6.95 39.60 7.19
N ALA A 29 6.17 39.68 6.11
CA ALA A 29 5.48 40.91 5.72
C ALA A 29 4.09 41.04 6.38
N ILE A 30 3.32 39.95 6.44
CA ILE A 30 1.93 39.98 6.92
C ILE A 30 1.87 39.77 8.45
N LYS A 31 2.85 39.04 9.05
CA LYS A 31 2.99 38.81 10.51
C LYS A 31 1.71 38.41 11.24
N THR A 32 0.76 37.77 10.56
CA THR A 32 -0.44 37.20 11.18
C THR A 32 -0.24 35.71 11.47
N PRO A 33 -0.91 35.15 12.49
CA PRO A 33 -0.87 33.71 12.76
C PRO A 33 -1.37 32.91 11.55
N VAL A 34 -2.38 33.42 10.83
CA VAL A 34 -2.88 32.83 9.56
C VAL A 34 -1.78 32.72 8.51
N ALA A 35 -0.98 33.79 8.29
CA ALA A 35 0.09 33.79 7.29
C ALA A 35 1.25 32.87 7.67
N GLN A 36 1.61 32.81 8.96
CA GLN A 36 2.65 31.92 9.48
C GLN A 36 2.24 30.44 9.41
N CYS A 37 0.97 30.14 9.70
CA CYS A 37 0.43 28.80 9.54
C CYS A 37 0.34 28.41 8.06
N GLY A 38 -0.13 29.34 7.21
CA GLY A 38 -0.18 29.14 5.76
C GLY A 38 1.20 28.88 5.16
N TYR A 39 2.24 29.59 5.61
CA TYR A 39 3.63 29.32 5.23
C TYR A 39 4.05 27.89 5.61
N THR A 40 3.80 27.49 6.86
CA THR A 40 4.14 26.14 7.36
C THR A 40 3.43 25.06 6.54
N LEU A 41 2.14 25.26 6.25
CA LEU A 41 1.31 24.36 5.46
C LEU A 41 1.85 24.24 4.03
N ILE A 42 2.10 25.35 3.33
CA ILE A 42 2.56 25.34 1.93
C ILE A 42 3.95 24.70 1.83
N VAL A 43 4.88 25.03 2.72
CA VAL A 43 6.21 24.40 2.73
C VAL A 43 6.10 22.89 2.94
N THR A 44 5.31 22.46 3.92
CA THR A 44 5.09 21.03 4.20
C THR A 44 4.42 20.34 3.01
N ALA A 45 3.39 20.96 2.40
CA ALA A 45 2.68 20.44 1.24
C ALA A 45 3.61 20.27 0.03
N VAL A 46 4.48 21.25 -0.26
CA VAL A 46 5.44 21.14 -1.36
C VAL A 46 6.42 20.00 -1.09
N TYR A 47 6.92 19.84 0.13
CA TYR A 47 7.83 18.73 0.47
C TYR A 47 7.16 17.37 0.34
N TRP A 48 5.89 17.26 0.74
CA TRP A 48 5.08 16.06 0.61
C TRP A 48 4.75 15.69 -0.84
N ILE A 49 4.33 16.66 -1.66
CA ILE A 49 3.96 16.41 -3.06
C ILE A 49 5.20 16.16 -3.92
N SER A 50 6.30 16.88 -3.68
CA SER A 50 7.52 16.74 -4.49
C SER A 50 8.43 15.59 -4.05
N GLU A 51 8.19 15.02 -2.87
CA GLU A 51 9.06 14.04 -2.20
C GLU A 51 10.55 14.43 -2.27
N ALA A 52 10.79 15.74 -2.12
CA ALA A 52 12.14 16.31 -2.14
C ALA A 52 12.91 15.98 -0.85
N VAL A 53 12.18 15.72 0.23
CA VAL A 53 12.65 15.24 1.54
C VAL A 53 11.90 13.94 1.85
N PRO A 54 12.51 12.95 2.54
CA PRO A 54 11.78 11.78 3.03
C PRO A 54 10.50 12.17 3.79
N LEU A 55 9.40 11.48 3.55
CA LEU A 55 8.06 11.86 4.05
C LEU A 55 8.03 12.03 5.57
N GLY A 56 8.67 11.12 6.31
CA GLY A 56 8.79 11.22 7.76
C GLY A 56 9.53 12.48 8.23
N ALA A 57 10.58 12.90 7.53
CA ALA A 57 11.31 14.12 7.87
C ALA A 57 10.54 15.39 7.45
N ALA A 58 9.87 15.37 6.30
CA ALA A 58 8.97 16.44 5.88
C ALA A 58 7.82 16.64 6.89
N ALA A 59 7.32 15.55 7.47
CA ALA A 59 6.29 15.59 8.50
C ALA A 59 6.73 16.25 9.81
N MET A 60 8.04 16.43 10.06
CA MET A 60 8.56 17.12 11.23
C MET A 60 8.59 18.66 11.07
N VAL A 61 8.33 19.17 9.86
CA VAL A 61 8.32 20.62 9.57
C VAL A 61 7.38 21.41 10.49
N PRO A 62 6.12 21.00 10.69
CA PRO A 62 5.23 21.63 11.67
C PRO A 62 5.80 21.58 13.10
N GLY A 63 6.49 20.48 13.42
CA GLY A 63 7.17 20.21 14.69
C GLY A 63 8.03 21.35 15.21
N PHE A 64 8.81 21.99 14.33
CA PHE A 64 9.69 23.09 14.70
C PHE A 64 9.21 24.46 14.21
N LEU A 65 8.44 24.56 13.12
CA LEU A 65 7.94 25.84 12.63
C LEU A 65 6.83 26.42 13.50
N PHE A 66 5.93 25.60 14.06
CA PHE A 66 4.86 26.13 14.91
C PHE A 66 5.33 26.74 16.22
N PRO A 67 6.27 26.11 16.97
CA PRO A 67 6.86 26.76 18.13
C PRO A 67 7.67 28.01 17.76
N LEU A 68 8.37 27.99 16.62
CA LEU A 68 9.17 29.13 16.15
C LEU A 68 8.31 30.35 15.81
N PHE A 69 7.15 30.14 15.18
CA PHE A 69 6.21 31.22 14.86
C PHE A 69 5.27 31.57 16.01
N GLY A 70 5.30 30.84 17.13
CA GLY A 70 4.44 31.08 18.28
C GLY A 70 2.98 30.67 18.06
N ILE A 71 2.71 29.71 17.16
CA ILE A 71 1.36 29.21 16.87
C ILE A 71 0.93 28.16 17.92
N LEU A 72 1.83 27.23 18.26
CA LEU A 72 1.61 26.18 19.26
C LEU A 72 2.86 26.05 20.14
N LYS A 73 2.69 25.72 21.42
CA LYS A 73 3.83 25.41 22.31
C LYS A 73 4.46 24.08 21.89
N SER A 74 5.76 23.90 22.15
CA SER A 74 6.47 22.64 21.83
C SER A 74 5.83 21.41 22.46
N SER A 75 5.30 21.51 23.68
CA SER A 75 4.57 20.43 24.36
C SER A 75 3.23 20.10 23.68
N GLU A 76 2.53 21.12 23.17
CA GLU A 76 1.26 20.94 22.46
C GLU A 76 1.51 20.28 21.10
N VAL A 77 2.54 20.74 20.37
CA VAL A 77 2.95 20.12 19.11
C VAL A 77 3.37 18.67 19.33
N ALA A 78 4.18 18.38 20.34
CA ALA A 78 4.60 17.00 20.64
C ALA A 78 3.40 16.08 20.96
N ALA A 79 2.38 16.59 21.66
CA ALA A 79 1.16 15.83 21.93
C ALA A 79 0.35 15.52 20.66
N GLU A 80 0.49 16.30 19.60
CA GLU A 80 -0.11 16.01 18.29
C GLU A 80 0.62 14.88 17.54
N TYR A 81 1.90 14.60 17.84
CA TYR A 81 2.64 13.52 17.17
C TYR A 81 2.35 12.12 17.72
N PHE A 82 1.71 11.97 18.88
CA PHE A 82 1.44 10.65 19.47
C PHE A 82 0.01 10.58 20.03
N LYS A 83 -0.91 10.05 19.21
CA LYS A 83 -2.35 9.87 19.50
C LYS A 83 -2.77 8.40 19.49
N ASP A 84 -4.06 8.11 19.71
CA ASP A 84 -4.61 6.74 19.83
C ASP A 84 -4.28 5.87 18.61
N PHE A 85 -4.29 6.46 17.40
CA PHE A 85 -3.77 5.86 16.18
C PHE A 85 -2.43 5.12 16.34
N HIS A 86 -1.48 5.67 17.08
CA HIS A 86 -0.14 5.05 17.25
C HIS A 86 -0.23 3.73 18.03
N LEU A 87 -1.12 3.67 19.02
CA LEU A 87 -1.38 2.47 19.82
C LEU A 87 -2.14 1.43 18.99
N LEU A 88 -3.14 1.86 18.21
CA LEU A 88 -3.86 1.01 17.26
C LEU A 88 -2.87 0.40 16.24
N LEU A 89 -2.08 1.24 15.59
CA LEU A 89 -1.07 0.82 14.61
C LEU A 89 -0.09 -0.19 15.22
N THR A 90 0.39 0.05 16.44
CA THR A 90 1.29 -0.86 17.15
C THR A 90 0.69 -2.27 17.28
N GLY A 91 -0.57 -2.38 17.73
CA GLY A 91 -1.26 -3.65 17.88
C GLY A 91 -1.48 -4.39 16.55
N VAL A 92 -1.87 -3.66 15.51
CA VAL A 92 -2.11 -4.20 14.16
C VAL A 92 -0.81 -4.69 13.53
N ILE A 93 0.29 -3.94 13.65
CA ILE A 93 1.60 -4.35 13.14
C ILE A 93 2.13 -5.57 13.87
N CYS A 94 1.90 -5.71 15.19
CA CYS A 94 2.24 -6.93 15.92
C CYS A 94 1.52 -8.16 15.34
N LEU A 95 0.21 -8.03 15.06
CA LEU A 95 -0.57 -9.10 14.45
C LEU A 95 -0.09 -9.42 13.02
N ALA A 96 0.15 -8.39 12.20
CA ALA A 96 0.66 -8.56 10.84
C ALA A 96 2.02 -9.28 10.85
N ALA A 97 2.96 -8.87 11.71
CA ALA A 97 4.27 -9.51 11.87
C ALA A 97 4.14 -10.98 12.30
N ALA A 98 3.18 -11.31 13.18
CA ALA A 98 2.93 -12.68 13.59
C ALA A 98 2.37 -13.54 12.44
N ILE A 99 1.45 -13.00 11.65
CA ILE A 99 0.87 -13.68 10.47
C ILE A 99 1.93 -13.90 9.38
N GLU A 100 2.82 -12.93 9.18
CA GLU A 100 3.93 -12.99 8.24
C GLU A 100 4.92 -14.08 8.67
N LYS A 101 5.41 -14.01 9.91
CA LYS A 101 6.36 -14.97 10.46
C LYS A 101 5.81 -16.40 10.54
N ALA A 102 4.50 -16.56 10.77
CA ALA A 102 3.85 -17.86 10.78
C ALA A 102 3.61 -18.46 9.36
N ASN A 103 3.83 -17.70 8.28
CA ASN A 103 3.47 -18.07 6.90
C ASN A 103 1.98 -18.36 6.68
N LEU A 104 1.12 -17.94 7.61
CA LEU A 104 -0.33 -18.17 7.53
C LEU A 104 -0.93 -17.51 6.29
N HIS A 105 -0.49 -16.29 5.98
CA HIS A 105 -0.87 -15.53 4.79
C HIS A 105 -0.58 -16.28 3.48
N LYS A 106 0.59 -16.90 3.30
CA LYS A 106 0.94 -17.72 2.11
C LYS A 106 0.02 -18.94 1.98
N ARG A 107 -0.32 -19.61 3.09
CA ARG A 107 -1.24 -20.76 3.09
C ARG A 107 -2.66 -20.35 2.69
N ILE A 108 -3.16 -19.24 3.22
CA ILE A 108 -4.48 -18.70 2.86
C ILE A 108 -4.49 -18.33 1.38
N ALA A 109 -3.45 -17.64 0.90
CA ALA A 109 -3.33 -17.21 -0.48
C ALA A 109 -3.43 -18.38 -1.47
N LEU A 110 -2.55 -19.37 -1.32
CA LEU A 110 -2.51 -20.54 -2.20
C LEU A 110 -3.82 -21.33 -2.14
N ARG A 111 -4.43 -21.45 -0.95
CA ARG A 111 -5.73 -22.14 -0.80
C ARG A 111 -6.84 -21.41 -1.55
N MET A 112 -6.89 -20.08 -1.50
CA MET A 112 -7.88 -19.29 -2.21
C MET A 112 -7.72 -19.42 -3.73
N VAL A 113 -6.50 -19.33 -4.24
CA VAL A 113 -6.23 -19.48 -5.68
C VAL A 113 -6.59 -20.89 -6.17
N MET A 114 -6.30 -21.95 -5.39
CA MET A 114 -6.70 -23.33 -5.74
C MET A 114 -8.21 -23.53 -5.86
N VAL A 115 -9.03 -22.77 -5.12
CA VAL A 115 -10.50 -22.94 -5.13
C VAL A 115 -11.14 -22.36 -6.38
N VAL A 116 -10.58 -21.29 -6.96
CA VAL A 116 -11.21 -20.55 -8.06
C VAL A 116 -11.02 -21.25 -9.42
N GLY A 117 -9.99 -22.09 -9.54
CA GLY A 117 -9.71 -22.88 -10.74
C GLY A 117 -8.59 -22.27 -11.60
N SER A 118 -8.23 -22.97 -12.68
CA SER A 118 -7.03 -22.69 -13.46
C SER A 118 -7.25 -21.96 -14.79
N ASN A 119 -8.51 -21.74 -15.19
CA ASN A 119 -8.84 -20.97 -16.38
C ASN A 119 -8.32 -19.52 -16.25
N PRO A 120 -7.67 -18.92 -17.26
CA PRO A 120 -7.04 -17.60 -17.15
C PRO A 120 -7.95 -16.50 -16.57
N ALA A 121 -9.23 -16.46 -16.93
CA ALA A 121 -10.16 -15.44 -16.43
C ALA A 121 -10.55 -15.64 -14.97
N TRP A 122 -10.77 -16.90 -14.57
CA TRP A 122 -11.04 -17.29 -13.19
C TRP A 122 -9.77 -17.17 -12.34
N LEU A 123 -8.61 -17.48 -12.90
CA LEU A 123 -7.32 -17.34 -12.25
C LEU A 123 -7.03 -15.88 -11.91
N MET A 124 -7.30 -14.95 -12.85
CA MET A 124 -7.23 -13.51 -12.57
C MET A 124 -8.15 -13.13 -11.40
N LEU A 125 -9.41 -13.58 -11.42
CA LEU A 125 -10.35 -13.30 -10.33
C LEU A 125 -9.87 -13.90 -9.00
N GLY A 126 -9.30 -15.11 -9.04
CA GLY A 126 -8.75 -15.79 -7.87
C GLY A 126 -7.61 -15.02 -7.24
N PHE A 127 -6.67 -14.52 -8.05
CA PHE A 127 -5.62 -13.63 -7.57
C PHE A 127 -6.16 -12.31 -7.06
N MET A 128 -7.16 -11.71 -7.72
CA MET A 128 -7.77 -10.46 -7.27
C MET A 128 -8.49 -10.61 -5.92
N VAL A 129 -9.33 -11.63 -5.77
CA VAL A 129 -10.04 -11.91 -4.50
C VAL A 129 -9.04 -12.21 -3.39
N THR A 130 -8.00 -12.98 -3.68
CA THR A 130 -6.94 -13.31 -2.73
C THR A 130 -6.18 -12.05 -2.30
N ALA A 131 -5.74 -11.23 -3.25
CA ALA A 131 -5.04 -9.98 -2.98
C ALA A 131 -5.92 -9.01 -2.19
N ALA A 132 -7.18 -8.84 -2.58
CA ALA A 132 -8.09 -7.95 -1.88
C ALA A 132 -8.35 -8.42 -0.44
N PHE A 133 -8.57 -9.72 -0.24
CA PHE A 133 -8.80 -10.27 1.09
C PHE A 133 -7.57 -10.13 2.01
N LEU A 134 -6.36 -10.40 1.50
CA LEU A 134 -5.15 -10.27 2.30
C LEU A 134 -4.85 -8.81 2.64
N SER A 135 -5.04 -7.91 1.66
CA SER A 135 -4.77 -6.47 1.82
C SER A 135 -5.78 -5.75 2.71
N MET A 136 -6.92 -6.39 3.01
CA MET A 136 -7.84 -5.93 4.05
C MET A 136 -7.20 -5.97 5.45
N TRP A 137 -6.15 -6.77 5.66
CA TRP A 137 -5.54 -6.98 6.98
C TRP A 137 -4.04 -6.70 7.00
N LEU A 138 -3.37 -6.94 5.88
CA LEU A 138 -1.95 -6.68 5.66
C LEU A 138 -1.80 -5.41 4.83
N SER A 139 -0.60 -4.84 4.80
CA SER A 139 -0.33 -3.69 3.93
C SER A 139 -0.47 -4.07 2.45
N ASN A 140 -0.89 -3.11 1.63
CA ASN A 140 -0.97 -3.26 0.17
C ASN A 140 0.37 -3.74 -0.42
N THR A 141 1.47 -3.13 0.03
CA THR A 141 2.83 -3.45 -0.41
C THR A 141 3.21 -4.89 -0.07
N SER A 142 3.00 -5.33 1.17
CA SER A 142 3.30 -6.70 1.61
C SER A 142 2.50 -7.73 0.82
N THR A 143 1.23 -7.44 0.56
CA THR A 143 0.34 -8.33 -0.20
C THR A 143 0.83 -8.51 -1.64
N ALA A 144 1.16 -7.42 -2.33
CA ALA A 144 1.70 -7.48 -3.68
C ALA A 144 3.07 -8.18 -3.74
N ALA A 145 3.98 -7.84 -2.82
CA ALA A 145 5.32 -8.45 -2.73
C ALA A 145 5.27 -9.96 -2.51
N MET A 146 4.30 -10.47 -1.72
CA MET A 146 4.13 -11.90 -1.52
C MET A 146 3.52 -12.60 -2.74
N LEU A 147 2.50 -12.01 -3.36
CA LEU A 147 1.76 -12.68 -4.42
C LEU A 147 2.52 -12.68 -5.75
N MET A 148 3.38 -11.70 -6.01
CA MET A 148 4.09 -11.60 -7.28
C MET A 148 5.05 -12.75 -7.58
N PRO A 149 5.88 -13.25 -6.66
CA PRO A 149 6.68 -14.45 -6.90
C PRO A 149 5.83 -15.68 -7.27
N ILE A 150 4.64 -15.81 -6.65
CA ILE A 150 3.71 -16.91 -6.96
C ILE A 150 3.15 -16.74 -8.37
N VAL A 151 2.75 -15.52 -8.73
CA VAL A 151 2.27 -15.19 -10.09
C VAL A 151 3.37 -15.44 -11.12
N GLU A 152 4.60 -15.02 -10.85
CA GLU A 152 5.74 -15.21 -11.75
C GLU A 152 6.03 -16.70 -11.98
N ALA A 153 6.12 -17.49 -10.90
CA ALA A 153 6.32 -18.93 -11.00
C ALA A 153 5.23 -19.62 -11.82
N MET A 154 3.98 -19.15 -11.71
CA MET A 154 2.87 -19.62 -12.54
C MET A 154 2.98 -19.18 -13.99
N LEU A 155 3.33 -17.92 -14.26
CA LEU A 155 3.48 -17.39 -15.61
C LEU A 155 4.55 -18.15 -16.40
N VAL A 156 5.72 -18.37 -15.79
CA VAL A 156 6.82 -19.14 -16.39
C VAL A 156 6.36 -20.55 -16.79
N GLN A 157 5.58 -21.20 -15.93
CA GLN A 157 5.11 -22.57 -16.18
C GLN A 157 4.05 -22.64 -17.28
N ILE A 158 3.16 -21.64 -17.36
CA ILE A 158 2.21 -21.51 -18.47
C ILE A 158 2.97 -21.28 -19.79
N MET A 159 3.98 -20.42 -19.78
CA MET A 159 4.81 -20.15 -20.97
C MET A 159 5.58 -21.40 -21.43
N ASN A 160 6.13 -22.17 -20.50
CA ASN A 160 6.85 -23.42 -20.81
C ASN A 160 5.92 -24.49 -21.38
N ALA A 161 4.72 -24.65 -20.82
CA ALA A 161 3.71 -25.58 -21.34
C ALA A 161 3.26 -25.20 -22.77
N GLU A 162 3.16 -23.90 -23.06
CA GLU A 162 2.88 -23.42 -24.41
C GLU A 162 4.02 -23.71 -25.38
N ALA A 163 5.26 -23.45 -25.00
CA ALA A 163 6.41 -23.76 -25.83
C ALA A 163 6.52 -25.26 -26.15
N SER A 164 6.17 -26.16 -25.20
CA SER A 164 6.14 -27.59 -25.48
C SER A 164 5.05 -27.98 -26.49
N ILE A 165 3.87 -27.35 -26.45
CA ILE A 165 2.79 -27.62 -27.40
C ILE A 165 3.17 -27.11 -28.79
N ASP A 166 3.68 -25.89 -28.89
CA ASP A 166 4.14 -25.33 -30.17
C ASP A 166 5.23 -26.21 -30.80
N ASN A 167 6.17 -26.72 -29.99
CA ASN A 167 7.21 -27.65 -30.47
C ASN A 167 6.64 -29.01 -30.93
N LEU A 168 5.57 -29.50 -30.32
CA LEU A 168 4.89 -30.73 -30.74
C LEU A 168 4.13 -30.52 -32.06
N GLU A 169 3.47 -29.36 -32.24
CA GLU A 169 2.75 -29.03 -33.47
C GLU A 169 3.70 -28.72 -34.65
N HIS A 170 4.87 -28.13 -34.39
CA HIS A 170 5.87 -27.84 -35.43
C HIS A 170 6.84 -29.01 -35.68
N GLY A 171 7.00 -29.93 -34.72
CA GLY A 171 7.82 -31.14 -34.85
C GLY A 171 7.23 -32.22 -35.78
N GLU A 172 5.97 -32.10 -36.19
CA GLU A 172 5.37 -32.98 -37.21
C GLU A 172 5.59 -32.47 -38.65
N ALA A 173 6.16 -31.26 -38.84
CA ALA A 173 6.37 -30.67 -40.16
C ALA A 173 7.79 -30.82 -40.73
N GLU A 174 8.81 -31.12 -39.93
CA GLU A 174 10.17 -31.34 -40.44
C GLU A 174 10.85 -32.54 -39.77
N GLY A 175 11.05 -33.59 -40.58
CA GLY A 175 11.97 -34.66 -40.24
C GLY A 175 13.41 -34.14 -40.19
N SER A 176 14.12 -34.50 -39.13
CA SER A 176 15.58 -34.43 -38.94
C SER A 176 16.18 -33.02 -38.73
N CYS A 177 16.55 -32.69 -37.48
CA CYS A 177 17.93 -32.74 -36.98
C CYS A 177 18.02 -32.30 -35.51
N HIS A 178 19.01 -32.86 -34.79
CA HIS A 178 19.33 -32.59 -33.39
C HIS A 178 19.51 -31.10 -33.05
N VAL A 179 18.94 -30.64 -31.93
CA VAL A 179 19.38 -29.42 -31.23
C VAL A 179 19.36 -29.63 -29.72
N ASN A 180 20.43 -29.16 -29.06
CA ASN A 180 20.71 -29.29 -27.63
C ASN A 180 19.68 -28.60 -26.74
N ALA A 181 19.08 -29.37 -25.83
CA ALA A 181 18.39 -28.89 -24.65
C ALA A 181 19.42 -28.58 -23.55
N ALA A 182 20.05 -27.40 -23.58
CA ALA A 182 20.91 -26.91 -22.50
C ALA A 182 21.20 -25.41 -22.69
N VAL A 183 20.25 -24.52 -22.38
CA VAL A 183 20.55 -23.06 -22.27
C VAL A 183 19.84 -22.38 -21.08
N VAL A 184 18.90 -23.00 -20.36
CA VAL A 184 18.14 -22.29 -19.31
C VAL A 184 18.65 -22.53 -17.88
N ASP A 185 19.52 -23.51 -17.65
CA ASP A 185 20.02 -23.79 -16.28
C ASP A 185 21.17 -22.87 -15.83
N GLU A 186 21.90 -22.19 -16.73
CA GLU A 186 23.07 -21.38 -16.36
C GLU A 186 22.76 -19.91 -16.00
N GLU A 187 21.58 -19.38 -16.35
CA GLU A 187 21.17 -18.01 -15.98
C GLU A 187 20.49 -17.91 -14.60
N LEU A 188 20.06 -19.05 -14.02
CA LEU A 188 19.37 -19.10 -12.73
C LEU A 188 20.32 -18.96 -11.53
N GLU A 189 21.58 -19.42 -11.63
CA GLU A 189 22.57 -19.22 -10.56
C GLU A 189 23.22 -17.82 -10.59
N PHE A 190 23.21 -17.14 -11.74
CA PHE A 190 23.83 -15.82 -11.91
C PHE A 190 22.95 -14.65 -11.43
N GLN A 191 21.62 -14.83 -11.36
CA GLN A 191 20.70 -13.80 -10.83
C GLN A 191 20.44 -13.91 -9.32
N GLU A 192 20.55 -15.10 -8.70
CA GLU A 192 20.44 -15.23 -7.25
C GLU A 192 21.62 -14.58 -6.51
N THR A 193 22.83 -14.63 -7.09
CA THR A 193 24.03 -14.04 -6.46
C THR A 193 24.09 -12.52 -6.57
N GLU A 194 23.69 -11.91 -7.70
CA GLU A 194 23.63 -10.44 -7.80
C GLU A 194 22.51 -9.82 -6.95
N MET A 195 21.40 -10.53 -6.74
CA MET A 195 20.30 -10.04 -5.89
C MET A 195 20.66 -10.07 -4.40
N GLN A 196 21.39 -11.10 -3.95
CA GLN A 196 21.89 -11.18 -2.57
C GLN A 196 22.98 -10.13 -2.31
N ASP A 197 23.89 -9.92 -3.27
CA ASP A 197 25.01 -8.96 -3.17
C ASP A 197 24.53 -7.49 -3.34
N SER A 198 23.41 -7.25 -4.04
CA SER A 198 22.79 -5.93 -4.17
C SER A 198 21.93 -5.52 -2.96
N LEU A 199 21.39 -6.48 -2.22
CA LEU A 199 20.64 -6.22 -0.98
C LEU A 199 21.57 -6.01 0.23
N GLU A 200 22.75 -6.65 0.27
CA GLU A 200 23.77 -6.38 1.32
C GLU A 200 24.57 -5.09 1.05
N ARG A 201 24.75 -4.66 -0.21
CA ARG A 201 25.39 -3.37 -0.54
C ARG A 201 24.56 -2.13 -0.20
N ILE A 202 23.28 -2.28 0.13
CA ILE A 202 22.44 -1.15 0.58
C ILE A 202 22.62 -0.86 2.08
N ASP A 203 23.20 -1.80 2.86
CA ASP A 203 23.34 -1.65 4.32
C ASP A 203 24.80 -1.42 4.82
N VAL A 204 25.81 -1.35 3.94
CA VAL A 204 27.22 -1.13 4.37
C VAL A 204 27.97 -0.15 3.45
N GLU A 205 27.55 1.12 3.42
CA GLU A 205 28.47 2.21 3.08
C GLU A 205 28.14 3.50 3.85
N TYR A 206 28.08 3.37 5.18
CA TYR A 206 28.50 4.43 6.09
C TYR A 206 29.94 4.11 6.51
N CYS A 207 30.92 4.38 5.65
CA CYS A 207 32.31 4.28 6.05
C CYS A 207 32.68 5.47 6.93
N THR A 208 32.82 5.15 8.22
CA THR A 208 33.66 5.85 9.19
C THR A 208 34.97 6.29 8.55
N LEU A 209 35.21 7.60 8.58
CA LEU A 209 36.54 8.17 8.42
C LEU A 209 37.39 7.71 9.59
N ASP A 210 38.47 6.98 9.32
CA ASP A 210 39.63 7.05 10.20
C ASP A 210 40.96 6.89 9.46
N SER A 211 41.95 7.51 10.10
CA SER A 211 43.19 8.10 9.61
C SER A 211 44.31 7.20 9.05
N ASN A 212 45.22 7.87 8.31
CA ASN A 212 46.65 7.56 8.08
C ASN A 212 47.03 6.36 7.18
N THR A 213 47.67 6.59 6.02
CA THR A 213 49.14 6.75 5.86
C THR A 213 49.54 6.99 4.39
N ASP A 214 50.70 7.63 4.22
CA ASP A 214 51.39 8.04 2.99
C ASP A 214 51.79 6.91 2.02
N SER A 215 51.72 7.15 0.71
CA SER A 215 52.92 7.31 -0.16
C SER A 215 52.67 7.13 -1.67
N LYS A 216 53.01 8.19 -2.40
CA LYS A 216 53.52 8.31 -3.79
C LYS A 216 53.95 7.01 -4.52
N LYS A 217 53.48 6.81 -5.76
CA LYS A 217 54.26 6.99 -7.02
C LYS A 217 53.51 6.54 -8.29
N ALA A 218 53.54 7.44 -9.28
CA ALA A 218 53.39 7.35 -10.72
C ALA A 218 53.29 5.96 -11.42
N VAL A 219 52.37 5.84 -12.38
CA VAL A 219 52.69 5.71 -13.83
C VAL A 219 51.56 6.35 -14.65
N ASN A 220 51.92 7.34 -15.46
CA ASN A 220 51.09 7.96 -16.50
C ASN A 220 51.18 7.12 -17.78
N GLY A 221 50.08 7.10 -18.54
CA GLY A 221 50.13 7.03 -20.00
C GLY A 221 50.15 5.64 -20.62
N GLU A 222 48.97 4.99 -20.68
CA GLU A 222 48.69 3.96 -21.71
C GLU A 222 47.19 3.63 -21.91
N VAL A 223 46.30 4.08 -21.01
CA VAL A 223 44.87 3.71 -21.09
C VAL A 223 44.04 4.60 -22.04
N CYS A 224 44.62 5.64 -22.63
CA CYS A 224 43.86 6.65 -23.39
C CYS A 224 44.04 6.60 -24.92
N SER A 225 44.78 5.63 -25.47
CA SER A 225 44.92 5.43 -26.93
C SER A 225 44.04 4.30 -27.47
N THR A 226 43.71 3.29 -26.67
CA THR A 226 42.85 2.15 -27.09
C THR A 226 41.37 2.54 -27.18
N ALA A 227 40.91 3.45 -26.32
CA ALA A 227 39.52 3.91 -26.32
C ALA A 227 39.16 4.78 -27.53
N ARG A 228 40.14 5.41 -28.20
CA ARG A 228 39.90 6.25 -29.39
C ARG A 228 39.84 5.44 -30.68
N SER A 229 40.58 4.32 -30.75
CA SER A 229 40.54 3.39 -31.88
C SER A 229 39.22 2.61 -31.99
N ILE A 230 38.51 2.40 -30.86
CA ILE A 230 37.21 1.70 -30.84
C ILE A 230 36.06 2.66 -31.23
N VAL A 231 36.23 3.96 -30.98
CA VAL A 231 35.20 4.97 -31.27
C VAL A 231 35.23 5.42 -32.74
N GLU A 232 36.35 5.25 -33.47
CA GLU A 232 36.43 5.54 -34.90
C GLU A 232 35.99 4.38 -35.81
N SER A 233 35.85 3.16 -35.29
CA SER A 233 35.28 2.02 -36.04
C SER A 233 33.74 1.99 -36.08
N ILE A 234 33.07 2.97 -35.46
CA ILE A 234 31.60 3.09 -35.46
C ILE A 234 31.21 4.34 -36.25
N LYS A 235 31.39 4.28 -37.56
CA LYS A 235 30.77 5.22 -38.51
C LYS A 235 30.09 4.43 -39.63
N VAL A 236 28.78 4.29 -39.45
CA VAL A 236 27.70 4.28 -40.45
C VAL A 236 28.10 3.76 -41.84
N GLU A 237 27.83 2.49 -42.08
CA GLU A 237 27.39 2.01 -43.40
C GLU A 237 25.92 1.60 -43.28
N GLY A 238 25.13 2.11 -44.21
CA GLY A 238 23.67 1.99 -44.22
C GLY A 238 23.16 0.64 -44.73
N ASP A 239 21.87 0.45 -44.48
CA ASP A 239 20.93 -0.47 -45.11
C ASP A 239 21.28 -1.97 -45.07
N ALA A 240 21.13 -2.56 -43.87
CA ALA A 240 20.73 -3.96 -43.71
C ALA A 240 19.85 -4.07 -42.45
N GLU A 241 18.68 -4.68 -42.58
CA GLU A 241 17.76 -4.96 -41.47
C GLU A 241 18.51 -5.68 -40.33
N ALA A 242 18.56 -5.05 -39.16
CA ALA A 242 19.09 -5.67 -37.96
C ALA A 242 18.23 -6.89 -37.59
N PRO A 243 18.83 -8.05 -37.27
CA PRO A 243 18.08 -9.22 -36.85
C PRO A 243 17.28 -8.89 -35.59
N ALA A 244 16.00 -9.22 -35.61
CA ALA A 244 15.08 -8.96 -34.52
C ALA A 244 15.59 -9.59 -33.21
N VAL A 245 15.65 -8.78 -32.14
CA VAL A 245 15.84 -9.27 -30.76
C VAL A 245 14.75 -10.31 -30.49
N PRO A 246 15.06 -11.54 -30.01
CA PRO A 246 14.03 -12.53 -29.73
C PRO A 246 13.05 -11.95 -28.70
N SER A 247 11.77 -11.95 -29.03
CA SER A 247 10.74 -11.46 -28.11
C SER A 247 10.67 -12.39 -26.90
N ARG A 248 10.68 -11.83 -25.68
CA ARG A 248 10.45 -12.56 -24.40
C ARG A 248 9.15 -13.39 -24.37
N TYR A 249 8.28 -13.21 -25.37
CA TYR A 249 7.01 -13.89 -25.53
C TYR A 249 6.90 -14.49 -26.93
N HIS A 250 6.39 -15.71 -27.04
CA HIS A 250 6.13 -16.38 -28.31
C HIS A 250 4.78 -15.95 -28.93
N SER A 251 3.81 -15.52 -28.11
CA SER A 251 2.48 -15.10 -28.57
C SER A 251 2.00 -13.79 -27.92
N GLN A 252 1.22 -13.01 -28.67
CA GLN A 252 0.51 -11.84 -28.14
C GLN A 252 -0.42 -12.21 -26.97
N SER A 253 -0.98 -13.43 -27.00
CA SER A 253 -1.83 -13.95 -25.91
C SER A 253 -1.06 -14.11 -24.60
N GLN A 254 0.16 -14.67 -24.64
CA GLN A 254 1.04 -14.82 -23.48
C GLN A 254 1.40 -13.45 -22.88
N GLN A 255 1.73 -12.49 -23.75
CA GLN A 255 2.06 -11.15 -23.31
C GLN A 255 0.88 -10.48 -22.60
N MET A 256 -0.35 -10.62 -23.12
CA MET A 256 -1.54 -10.05 -22.48
C MET A 256 -1.87 -10.73 -21.15
N LEU A 257 -1.66 -12.05 -21.05
CA LEU A 257 -1.85 -12.80 -19.82
C LEU A 257 -0.86 -12.40 -18.71
N CYS A 258 0.43 -12.22 -19.06
CA CYS A 258 1.45 -11.77 -18.10
C CYS A 258 1.12 -10.38 -17.56
N LYS A 259 0.73 -9.47 -18.45
CA LYS A 259 0.32 -8.11 -18.09
C LYS A 259 -0.90 -8.13 -17.18
N SER A 260 -1.92 -8.92 -17.53
CA SER A 260 -3.17 -8.96 -16.79
C SER A 260 -3.02 -9.54 -15.39
N LEU A 261 -2.27 -10.64 -15.23
CA LEU A 261 -2.02 -11.27 -13.93
C LEU A 261 -1.14 -10.41 -13.02
N SER A 262 -0.16 -9.70 -13.58
CA SER A 262 0.65 -8.75 -12.80
C SER A 262 -0.20 -7.57 -12.31
N LEU A 263 -0.99 -6.95 -13.19
CA LEU A 263 -1.82 -5.79 -12.82
C LEU A 263 -2.95 -6.14 -11.87
N CYS A 264 -3.54 -7.34 -12.01
CA CYS A 264 -4.67 -7.71 -11.17
C CYS A 264 -4.28 -7.80 -9.69
N VAL A 265 -3.06 -8.26 -9.37
CA VAL A 265 -2.53 -8.29 -8.01
C VAL A 265 -2.29 -6.88 -7.45
N ALA A 266 -1.62 -6.00 -8.21
CA ALA A 266 -1.35 -4.64 -7.76
C ALA A 266 -2.65 -3.86 -7.47
N TYR A 267 -3.60 -3.89 -8.40
CA TYR A 267 -4.84 -3.14 -8.27
C TYR A 267 -5.76 -3.75 -7.21
N ALA A 268 -5.88 -5.07 -7.16
CA ALA A 268 -6.70 -5.72 -6.14
C ALA A 268 -6.14 -5.57 -4.72
N SER A 269 -4.82 -5.53 -4.52
CA SER A 269 -4.24 -5.21 -3.21
C SER A 269 -4.70 -3.83 -2.72
N THR A 270 -4.61 -2.82 -3.59
CA THR A 270 -5.06 -1.46 -3.25
C THR A 270 -6.59 -1.38 -3.03
N ILE A 271 -7.39 -2.10 -3.83
CA ILE A 271 -8.86 -2.19 -3.65
C ILE A 271 -9.23 -2.93 -2.35
N GLY A 272 -8.44 -3.92 -1.92
CA GLY A 272 -8.66 -4.59 -0.63
C GLY A 272 -8.33 -3.70 0.56
N GLY A 273 -7.31 -2.85 0.42
CA GLY A 273 -6.89 -1.92 1.47
C GLY A 273 -8.00 -0.96 1.91
N ILE A 274 -8.93 -0.58 1.02
CA ILE A 274 -10.02 0.35 1.37
C ILE A 274 -11.11 -0.30 2.24
N THR A 275 -11.20 -1.63 2.30
CA THR A 275 -12.30 -2.36 2.94
C THR A 275 -12.37 -2.16 4.45
N THR A 276 -11.24 -2.15 5.15
CA THR A 276 -11.15 -1.95 6.60
C THR A 276 -10.43 -0.66 6.93
N ILE A 277 -10.62 -0.18 8.16
CA ILE A 277 -9.85 0.96 8.65
C ILE A 277 -8.35 0.64 8.64
N THR A 278 -7.97 -0.59 8.98
CA THR A 278 -6.56 -1.00 9.13
C THR A 278 -5.87 -1.38 7.82
N GLY A 279 -6.60 -1.59 6.72
CA GLY A 279 -6.03 -2.09 5.47
C GLY A 279 -5.08 -1.09 4.79
N THR A 280 -5.43 0.20 4.83
CA THR A 280 -4.59 1.28 4.29
C THR A 280 -4.39 2.39 5.32
N SER A 281 -3.20 2.97 5.33
CA SER A 281 -2.86 4.10 6.20
C SER A 281 -3.76 5.32 5.97
N THR A 282 -4.33 5.50 4.78
CA THR A 282 -5.23 6.63 4.49
C THR A 282 -6.51 6.57 5.31
N ASN A 283 -7.07 5.37 5.50
CA ASN A 283 -8.28 5.16 6.29
C ASN A 283 -8.02 5.42 7.77
N LEU A 284 -6.87 4.96 8.27
CA LEU A 284 -6.44 5.25 9.64
C LEU A 284 -6.22 6.76 9.87
N ILE A 285 -5.55 7.45 8.94
CA ILE A 285 -5.35 8.90 9.01
C ILE A 285 -6.70 9.63 9.06
N PHE A 286 -7.63 9.24 8.20
CA PHE A 286 -8.99 9.80 8.22
C PHE A 286 -9.67 9.59 9.56
N ALA A 287 -9.74 8.35 10.05
CA ALA A 287 -10.45 8.04 11.29
C ALA A 287 -9.91 8.87 12.47
N GLU A 288 -8.59 8.93 12.62
CA GLU A 288 -7.96 9.67 13.72
C GLU A 288 -8.10 11.19 13.56
N GLN A 289 -7.90 11.72 12.35
CA GLN A 289 -8.05 13.16 12.11
C GLN A 289 -9.50 13.62 12.31
N PHE A 290 -10.45 12.80 11.87
CA PHE A 290 -11.86 13.04 12.05
C PHE A 290 -12.23 13.01 13.53
N ASN A 291 -11.83 11.97 14.28
CA ASN A 291 -12.12 11.84 15.71
C ASN A 291 -11.42 12.94 16.55
N THR A 292 -10.23 13.39 16.14
CA THR A 292 -9.54 14.51 16.78
C THR A 292 -10.26 15.84 16.54
N ARG A 293 -10.84 16.03 15.35
CA ARG A 293 -11.58 17.26 15.01
C ARG A 293 -12.99 17.27 15.60
N TYR A 294 -13.66 16.12 15.63
CA TYR A 294 -15.05 15.95 16.07
C TYR A 294 -15.14 14.90 17.20
N PRO A 295 -14.62 15.21 18.40
CA PRO A 295 -14.53 14.24 19.50
C PRO A 295 -15.88 13.81 20.07
N GLU A 296 -16.96 14.53 19.77
CA GLU A 296 -18.32 14.20 20.21
C GLU A 296 -19.04 13.19 19.28
N CYS A 297 -18.44 12.86 18.13
CA CYS A 297 -19.00 11.90 17.17
C CYS A 297 -18.28 10.55 17.27
N ASP A 298 -18.96 9.57 17.87
CA ASP A 298 -18.55 8.15 17.85
C ASP A 298 -19.04 7.42 16.58
N CYS A 299 -19.29 8.16 15.50
CA CYS A 299 -19.96 7.67 14.30
C CYS A 299 -19.03 6.82 13.41
N ILE A 300 -17.71 6.99 13.53
CA ILE A 300 -16.70 6.26 12.78
C ILE A 300 -15.93 5.31 13.70
N ASN A 301 -16.31 4.04 13.64
CA ASN A 301 -15.64 2.91 14.27
C ASN A 301 -15.37 1.79 13.26
N PHE A 302 -14.60 0.77 13.65
CA PHE A 302 -14.28 -0.37 12.78
C PHE A 302 -15.52 -0.99 12.09
N THR A 303 -16.62 -1.18 12.82
CA THR A 303 -17.85 -1.79 12.33
C THR A 303 -18.59 -0.91 11.31
N SER A 304 -18.71 0.38 11.58
CA SER A 304 -19.35 1.34 10.66
C SER A 304 -18.56 1.45 9.34
N TRP A 305 -17.22 1.49 9.43
CA TRP A 305 -16.37 1.59 8.25
C TRP A 305 -16.44 0.35 7.38
N ILE A 306 -16.30 -0.85 7.96
CA ILE A 306 -16.38 -2.09 7.17
C ILE A 306 -17.77 -2.24 6.54
N SER A 307 -18.84 -1.86 7.26
CA SER A 307 -20.21 -1.92 6.72
C SER A 307 -20.40 -0.99 5.52
N PHE A 308 -19.74 0.17 5.52
CA PHE A 308 -19.76 1.12 4.40
C PHE A 308 -18.86 0.70 3.24
N SER A 309 -17.61 0.34 3.54
CA SER A 309 -16.52 0.18 2.56
C SER A 309 -16.46 -1.22 1.95
N LEU A 310 -16.94 -2.26 2.63
CA LEU A 310 -16.94 -3.63 2.08
C LEU A 310 -17.78 -3.74 0.80
N PRO A 311 -19.04 -3.24 0.74
CA PRO A 311 -19.81 -3.25 -0.50
C PRO A 311 -19.12 -2.48 -1.64
N ILE A 312 -18.52 -1.32 -1.33
CA ILE A 312 -17.76 -0.51 -2.31
C ILE A 312 -16.61 -1.32 -2.89
N SER A 313 -15.74 -1.86 -2.02
CA SER A 313 -14.57 -2.63 -2.43
C SER A 313 -14.95 -3.87 -3.26
N PHE A 314 -16.03 -4.57 -2.90
CA PHE A 314 -16.52 -5.72 -3.64
C PHE A 314 -17.00 -5.34 -5.04
N ILE A 315 -17.80 -4.28 -5.16
CA ILE A 315 -18.29 -3.81 -6.47
C ILE A 315 -17.13 -3.34 -7.34
N ILE A 316 -16.19 -2.56 -6.78
CA ILE A 316 -15.00 -2.10 -7.51
C ILE A 316 -14.17 -3.31 -7.97
N LEU A 317 -13.97 -4.32 -7.13
CA LEU A 317 -13.19 -5.51 -7.48
C LEU A 317 -13.79 -6.26 -8.67
N ILE A 318 -15.10 -6.49 -8.65
CA ILE A 318 -15.82 -7.19 -9.74
C ILE A 318 -15.82 -6.35 -11.02
N LEU A 319 -16.11 -5.06 -10.95
CA LEU A 319 -16.10 -4.18 -12.13
C LEU A 319 -14.69 -4.03 -12.72
N SER A 320 -13.66 -3.97 -11.86
CA SER A 320 -12.26 -3.93 -12.28
C SER A 320 -11.83 -5.24 -12.95
N TRP A 321 -12.30 -6.38 -12.44
CA TRP A 321 -12.07 -7.68 -13.07
C TRP A 321 -12.70 -7.73 -14.47
N VAL A 322 -13.96 -7.30 -14.62
CA VAL A 322 -14.64 -7.23 -15.93
C VAL A 322 -13.90 -6.27 -16.87
N TRP A 323 -13.48 -5.10 -16.40
CA TRP A 323 -12.73 -4.12 -17.18
C TRP A 323 -11.40 -4.68 -17.69
N MET A 324 -10.62 -5.31 -16.82
CA MET A 324 -9.34 -5.94 -17.21
C MET A 324 -9.55 -7.14 -18.13
N HIS A 325 -10.61 -7.93 -17.92
CA HIS A 325 -10.98 -9.02 -18.81
C HIS A 325 -11.24 -8.50 -20.22
N ILE A 326 -12.03 -7.43 -20.38
CA ILE A 326 -12.32 -6.83 -21.68
C ILE A 326 -11.04 -6.32 -22.37
N ILE A 327 -10.13 -5.68 -21.63
CA ILE A 327 -8.89 -5.12 -22.21
C ILE A 327 -7.92 -6.22 -22.66
N PHE A 328 -7.72 -7.25 -21.84
CA PHE A 328 -6.65 -8.24 -22.08
C PHE A 328 -7.12 -9.52 -22.77
N LEU A 329 -8.35 -9.97 -22.50
CA LEU A 329 -8.92 -11.23 -22.99
C LEU A 329 -10.06 -11.00 -24.01
N GLY A 330 -10.53 -9.76 -24.20
CA GLY A 330 -11.60 -9.39 -25.13
C GLY A 330 -13.00 -9.70 -24.59
N PHE A 331 -14.01 -9.69 -25.48
CA PHE A 331 -15.43 -9.89 -25.12
C PHE A 331 -15.87 -11.37 -25.03
N ASN A 332 -14.95 -12.32 -25.06
CA ASN A 332 -15.26 -13.75 -25.19
C ASN A 332 -15.58 -14.44 -23.84
N PHE A 333 -16.60 -13.95 -23.13
CA PHE A 333 -17.07 -14.53 -21.87
C PHE A 333 -17.52 -16.00 -21.99
N ALA A 334 -17.90 -16.45 -23.20
CA ALA A 334 -18.34 -17.81 -23.47
C ALA A 334 -17.26 -18.88 -23.19
N HIS A 335 -15.97 -18.52 -23.27
CA HIS A 335 -14.88 -19.45 -22.99
C HIS A 335 -14.71 -19.76 -21.49
N MET A 336 -15.27 -18.93 -20.60
CA MET A 336 -15.18 -19.10 -19.14
C MET A 336 -16.05 -20.24 -18.60
N PHE A 337 -17.07 -20.67 -19.35
CA PHE A 337 -18.02 -21.70 -18.94
C PHE A 337 -17.72 -23.08 -19.57
N LYS A 338 -16.60 -23.21 -20.30
CA LYS A 338 -16.18 -24.51 -20.83
C LYS A 338 -15.62 -25.37 -19.70
N CYS A 339 -16.11 -26.60 -19.57
CA CYS A 339 -15.70 -27.55 -18.52
C CYS A 339 -14.41 -28.33 -18.85
N ALA A 340 -13.95 -28.31 -20.10
CA ALA A 340 -12.75 -29.04 -20.49
C ALA A 340 -11.50 -28.24 -20.11
N LYS A 341 -10.68 -28.80 -19.20
CA LYS A 341 -9.42 -28.18 -18.80
C LYS A 341 -8.40 -28.26 -19.94
N THR A 342 -7.74 -27.15 -20.23
CA THR A 342 -6.61 -27.14 -21.17
C THR A 342 -5.33 -27.61 -20.50
N GLU A 343 -4.32 -28.01 -21.27
CA GLU A 343 -3.02 -28.42 -20.73
C GLU A 343 -2.34 -27.29 -19.91
N LYS A 344 -2.53 -26.03 -20.34
CA LYS A 344 -2.11 -24.82 -19.62
C LYS A 344 -2.73 -24.71 -18.23
N GLU A 345 -4.02 -25.05 -18.14
CA GLU A 345 -4.78 -25.04 -16.90
C GLU A 345 -4.31 -26.14 -15.94
N LEU A 346 -3.90 -27.30 -16.46
CA LEU A 346 -3.33 -28.37 -15.66
C LEU A 346 -1.93 -28.02 -15.14
N ALA A 347 -1.09 -27.39 -15.98
CA ALA A 347 0.24 -26.91 -15.58
C ALA A 347 0.14 -25.85 -14.46
N ALA A 348 -0.76 -24.86 -14.61
CA ALA A 348 -1.01 -23.84 -13.60
C ALA A 348 -1.46 -24.44 -12.25
N GLU A 349 -2.38 -25.41 -12.28
CA GLU A 349 -2.86 -26.10 -11.07
C GLU A 349 -1.75 -26.90 -10.37
N ALA A 350 -0.88 -27.57 -11.15
CA ALA A 350 0.24 -28.34 -10.62
C ALA A 350 1.23 -27.46 -9.84
N VAL A 351 1.50 -26.25 -10.32
CA VAL A 351 2.44 -25.30 -9.68
C VAL A 351 1.89 -24.80 -8.35
N ILE A 352 0.64 -24.36 -8.32
CA ILE A 352 -0.01 -23.88 -7.08
C ILE A 352 -0.04 -25.02 -6.05
N LYS A 353 -0.36 -26.25 -6.51
CA LYS A 353 -0.40 -27.42 -5.64
C LYS A 353 0.99 -27.78 -5.10
N LYS A 354 2.04 -27.66 -5.92
CA LYS A 354 3.44 -27.87 -5.50
C LYS A 354 3.84 -26.85 -4.43
N GLU A 355 3.58 -25.56 -4.65
CA GLU A 355 3.82 -24.49 -3.67
C GLU A 355 3.05 -24.73 -2.36
N TYR A 356 1.80 -25.19 -2.44
CA TYR A 356 1.00 -25.49 -1.25
C TYR A 356 1.56 -26.69 -0.48
N GLN A 357 2.03 -27.72 -1.18
CA GLN A 357 2.63 -28.91 -0.56
C GLN A 357 3.95 -28.60 0.15
N GLN A 358 4.74 -27.65 -0.38
CA GLN A 358 5.98 -27.20 0.25
C GLN A 358 5.77 -26.57 1.64
N LEU A 359 4.59 -26.00 1.93
CA LEU A 359 4.26 -25.44 3.24
C LEU A 359 4.09 -26.50 4.34
N GLY A 360 3.96 -27.78 3.99
CA GLY A 360 3.74 -28.86 4.96
C GLY A 360 2.40 -28.76 5.72
N PRO A 361 2.23 -29.55 6.79
CA PRO A 361 1.01 -29.56 7.60
C PRO A 361 0.82 -28.26 8.39
N PHE A 362 -0.43 -28.00 8.82
CA PHE A 362 -0.79 -26.79 9.54
C PHE A 362 0.01 -26.65 10.84
N SER A 363 0.79 -25.57 10.96
CA SER A 363 1.74 -25.40 12.06
C SER A 363 1.05 -24.83 13.32
N TYR A 364 1.68 -25.00 14.48
CA TYR A 364 1.15 -24.39 15.72
C TYR A 364 1.17 -22.86 15.66
N GLN A 365 2.18 -22.29 15.01
CA GLN A 365 2.30 -20.84 14.84
C GLN A 365 1.17 -20.28 13.99
N GLU A 366 0.84 -20.98 12.89
CA GLU A 366 -0.30 -20.67 12.04
C GLU A 366 -1.61 -20.71 12.83
N LEU A 367 -1.77 -21.72 13.72
CA LEU A 367 -2.96 -21.84 14.56
C LEU A 367 -3.11 -20.68 15.55
N VAL A 368 -2.04 -20.34 16.27
CA VAL A 368 -2.07 -19.25 17.26
C VAL A 368 -2.32 -17.91 16.58
N ALA A 369 -1.62 -17.63 15.47
CA ALA A 369 -1.84 -16.42 14.69
C ALA A 369 -3.29 -16.33 14.16
N ALA A 370 -3.86 -17.44 13.66
CA ALA A 370 -5.25 -17.48 13.20
C ALA A 370 -6.24 -17.24 14.35
N ILE A 371 -6.01 -17.82 15.54
CA ILE A 371 -6.86 -17.61 16.71
C ILE A 371 -6.83 -16.15 17.15
N ILE A 372 -5.64 -15.55 17.26
CA ILE A 372 -5.50 -14.14 17.68
C ILE A 372 -6.09 -13.20 16.64
N PHE A 373 -5.89 -13.49 15.36
CA PHE A 373 -6.52 -12.75 14.27
C PHE A 373 -8.05 -12.78 14.35
N LEU A 374 -8.64 -13.97 14.51
CA LEU A 374 -10.09 -14.12 14.65
C LEU A 374 -10.61 -13.44 15.92
N LEU A 375 -9.87 -13.54 17.03
CA LEU A 375 -10.21 -12.87 18.28
C LEU A 375 -10.18 -11.35 18.12
N MET A 376 -9.19 -10.79 17.42
CA MET A 376 -9.11 -9.35 17.13
C MET A 376 -10.32 -8.89 16.30
N ALA A 377 -10.65 -9.61 15.22
CA ALA A 377 -11.80 -9.29 14.38
C ALA A 377 -13.13 -9.34 15.17
N ILE A 378 -13.31 -10.35 16.03
CA ILE A 378 -14.50 -10.46 16.89
C ILE A 378 -14.55 -9.29 17.88
N LEU A 379 -13.44 -8.94 18.53
CA LEU A 379 -13.39 -7.84 19.47
C LEU A 379 -13.72 -6.50 18.81
N TRP A 380 -13.20 -6.20 17.62
CA TRP A 380 -13.60 -4.97 16.92
C TRP A 380 -15.08 -4.98 16.55
N PHE A 381 -15.58 -6.08 15.95
CA PHE A 381 -16.97 -6.14 15.51
C PHE A 381 -17.97 -6.04 16.67
N THR A 382 -17.64 -6.62 17.82
CA THR A 382 -18.49 -6.64 19.01
C THR A 382 -18.26 -5.47 19.97
N ARG A 383 -17.35 -4.53 19.66
CA ARG A 383 -17.03 -3.36 20.50
C ARG A 383 -18.25 -2.49 20.70
N GLU A 384 -18.81 -2.01 19.59
CA GLU A 384 -19.99 -1.15 19.52
C GLU A 384 -20.76 -1.45 18.23
N PRO A 385 -21.46 -2.60 18.16
CA PRO A 385 -22.11 -3.06 16.94
C PRO A 385 -23.36 -2.25 16.52
N GLY A 386 -23.77 -1.26 17.31
CA GLY A 386 -24.91 -0.38 17.03
C GLY A 386 -26.30 -0.96 17.35
N PHE A 387 -26.50 -2.28 17.15
CA PHE A 387 -27.80 -2.94 17.41
C PHE A 387 -27.94 -3.57 18.80
N MET A 388 -26.84 -3.76 19.51
CA MET A 388 -26.81 -4.26 20.89
C MET A 388 -25.70 -3.55 21.67
N PRO A 389 -25.81 -3.46 23.02
CA PRO A 389 -24.69 -2.98 23.83
C PRO A 389 -23.47 -3.88 23.58
N GLY A 390 -22.43 -3.31 22.99
CA GLY A 390 -21.18 -4.04 22.75
C GLY A 390 -20.36 -4.18 24.02
N TRP A 391 -19.31 -5.00 23.97
CA TRP A 391 -18.53 -5.34 25.17
C TRP A 391 -17.89 -4.11 25.84
N ALA A 392 -17.61 -3.04 25.09
CA ALA A 392 -17.06 -1.80 25.63
C ALA A 392 -17.99 -1.20 26.71
N SER A 393 -19.30 -1.24 26.46
CA SER A 393 -20.31 -0.74 27.40
C SER A 393 -20.53 -1.61 28.64
N VAL A 394 -20.07 -2.87 28.61
CA VAL A 394 -20.23 -3.85 29.70
C VAL A 394 -19.03 -3.82 30.65
N ILE A 395 -17.82 -3.64 30.11
CA ILE A 395 -16.57 -3.75 30.86
C ILE A 395 -16.20 -2.43 31.57
N GLY A 396 -16.63 -1.28 31.06
CA GLY A 396 -16.27 0.00 31.64
C GLY A 396 -17.19 1.16 31.29
N PRO A 397 -16.88 2.36 31.81
CA PRO A 397 -17.58 3.58 31.45
C PRO A 397 -17.47 3.85 29.94
N LYS A 398 -18.57 4.30 29.33
CA LYS A 398 -18.62 4.63 27.89
C LYS A 398 -17.56 5.67 27.53
N GLY A 399 -16.94 5.50 26.36
CA GLY A 399 -15.93 6.42 25.81
C GLY A 399 -14.48 6.16 26.26
N TYR A 400 -14.23 5.17 27.13
CA TYR A 400 -12.86 4.86 27.58
C TYR A 400 -12.15 3.81 26.71
N GLN A 401 -12.90 2.90 26.07
CA GLN A 401 -12.33 1.80 25.29
C GLN A 401 -12.48 2.06 23.78
N GLY A 402 -11.40 2.50 23.13
CA GLY A 402 -11.31 2.65 21.68
C GLY A 402 -10.85 1.37 20.96
N ASP A 403 -10.75 1.43 19.62
CA ASP A 403 -10.28 0.33 18.77
C ASP A 403 -8.82 -0.05 19.03
N ALA A 404 -8.01 0.89 19.55
CA ALA A 404 -6.62 0.66 19.93
C ALA A 404 -6.46 -0.30 21.12
N THR A 405 -7.43 -0.32 22.04
CA THR A 405 -7.36 -1.11 23.28
C THR A 405 -7.25 -2.61 23.00
N PRO A 406 -8.18 -3.26 22.26
CA PRO A 406 -8.07 -4.68 21.93
C PRO A 406 -6.87 -4.97 21.03
N ALA A 407 -6.53 -4.05 20.11
CA ALA A 407 -5.37 -4.21 19.23
C ALA A 407 -4.06 -4.29 20.02
N LEU A 408 -3.82 -3.34 20.92
CA LEU A 408 -2.62 -3.30 21.75
C LEU A 408 -2.55 -4.47 22.72
N MET A 409 -3.67 -4.84 23.35
CA MET A 409 -3.75 -5.98 24.26
C MET A 409 -3.35 -7.28 23.56
N LEU A 410 -3.95 -7.57 22.39
CA LEU A 410 -3.63 -8.78 21.63
C LEU A 410 -2.22 -8.73 21.02
N GLY A 411 -1.78 -7.55 20.58
CA GLY A 411 -0.41 -7.32 20.12
C GLY A 411 0.62 -7.63 21.22
N PHE A 412 0.36 -7.19 22.45
CA PHE A 412 1.19 -7.49 23.60
C PHE A 412 1.22 -8.99 23.93
N LEU A 413 0.08 -9.69 23.83
CA LEU A 413 0.02 -11.14 24.03
C LEU A 413 0.91 -11.93 23.06
N LEU A 414 1.14 -11.44 21.84
CA LEU A 414 2.04 -12.07 20.87
C LEU A 414 3.51 -12.07 21.32
N PHE A 415 3.91 -11.17 22.23
CA PHE A 415 5.23 -11.21 22.86
C PHE A 415 5.32 -12.21 24.03
N ILE A 416 4.18 -12.74 24.49
CA ILE A 416 4.09 -13.66 25.64
C ILE A 416 3.80 -15.10 25.21
N ILE A 417 3.11 -15.30 24.09
CA ILE A 417 2.72 -16.65 23.66
C ILE A 417 3.93 -17.34 23.01
N PRO A 418 4.30 -18.57 23.44
CA PRO A 418 5.44 -19.28 22.88
C PRO A 418 5.20 -19.70 21.43
N GLN A 419 6.25 -19.67 20.62
CA GLN A 419 6.24 -20.07 19.22
C GLN A 419 6.12 -21.60 19.04
N THR A 420 6.59 -22.38 20.01
CA THR A 420 6.52 -23.86 20.02
C THR A 420 5.48 -24.34 21.02
N ARG A 421 4.77 -25.43 20.70
CA ARG A 421 3.78 -26.03 21.60
C ARG A 421 4.43 -26.33 22.96
N PRO A 422 3.91 -25.78 24.08
CA PRO A 422 4.38 -26.18 25.39
C PRO A 422 4.05 -27.66 25.59
N ARG A 423 5.09 -28.49 25.76
CA ARG A 423 4.98 -29.96 25.82
C ARG A 423 4.18 -30.47 27.03
N CYS A 424 3.70 -29.59 27.91
CA CYS A 424 3.21 -29.96 29.24
C CYS A 424 1.77 -29.56 29.58
N LEU A 425 0.99 -28.97 28.66
CA LEU A 425 -0.32 -28.39 29.01
C LEU A 425 -1.55 -29.25 28.66
N PHE A 426 -1.41 -30.42 28.04
CA PHE A 426 -2.59 -31.19 27.60
C PHE A 426 -2.59 -32.72 27.76
N PHE A 427 -1.62 -33.36 28.41
CA PHE A 427 -1.72 -34.80 28.70
C PHE A 427 -1.10 -35.18 30.04
N CYS A 428 -1.92 -35.13 31.09
CA CYS A 428 -1.87 -36.15 32.12
C CYS A 428 -2.71 -37.32 31.58
N GLY A 429 -2.08 -38.45 31.27
CA GLY A 429 -2.76 -39.70 30.92
C GLY A 429 -2.52 -40.20 29.49
N SER A 430 -1.26 -40.53 29.15
CA SER A 430 -0.91 -41.92 28.81
C SER A 430 0.59 -41.96 28.46
N ALA A 431 1.34 -42.74 29.25
CA ALA A 431 2.72 -43.07 28.96
C ALA A 431 2.76 -43.95 27.70
N GLY A 432 3.01 -43.31 26.55
CA GLY A 432 3.44 -43.99 25.33
C GLY A 432 4.93 -43.75 25.15
N ASN A 433 5.73 -44.79 25.38
CA ASN A 433 7.16 -44.81 25.10
C ASN A 433 7.43 -44.32 23.67
N VAL A 434 8.07 -43.16 23.54
CA VAL A 434 8.74 -42.77 22.31
C VAL A 434 10.21 -42.67 22.64
N GLU A 435 10.97 -43.51 21.94
CA GLU A 435 12.39 -43.77 22.13
C GLU A 435 13.22 -42.49 22.05
N THR A 436 14.11 -42.39 23.01
CA THR A 436 15.22 -41.44 23.11
C THR A 436 16.20 -41.63 21.96
N GLY A 437 16.03 -40.85 20.89
CA GLY A 437 17.11 -40.49 19.97
C GLY A 437 17.74 -39.18 20.43
N GLY A 438 18.96 -39.25 20.96
CA GLY A 438 19.67 -38.11 21.52
C GLY A 438 20.17 -37.16 20.43
N GLU A 439 19.71 -35.91 20.50
CA GLU A 439 20.45 -34.72 20.08
C GLU A 439 20.21 -33.62 21.13
N GLY A 440 21.23 -32.79 21.35
CA GLY A 440 21.47 -32.02 22.56
C GLY A 440 20.27 -31.24 23.12
N LEU A 441 20.09 -31.37 24.44
CA LEU A 441 19.46 -30.36 25.28
C LEU A 441 20.33 -29.08 25.28
N SER A 442 20.40 -28.39 24.15
CA SER A 442 20.88 -27.01 24.10
C SER A 442 19.67 -26.10 24.02
N ASP A 443 19.29 -25.59 25.18
CA ASP A 443 18.51 -24.37 25.36
C ASP A 443 17.23 -24.29 24.52
N SER A 444 16.14 -24.92 24.99
CA SER A 444 14.79 -24.54 24.55
C SER A 444 14.45 -23.16 25.15
N SER A 445 15.26 -22.15 24.82
CA SER A 445 15.05 -20.76 25.18
C SER A 445 13.65 -20.41 24.68
N PHE A 446 12.81 -19.94 25.59
CA PHE A 446 11.48 -19.46 25.27
C PHE A 446 11.58 -18.44 24.12
N LYS A 447 11.01 -18.80 22.96
CA LYS A 447 10.90 -17.91 21.80
C LYS A 447 9.44 -17.47 21.68
N PRO A 448 9.13 -16.18 21.83
CA PRO A 448 7.77 -15.68 21.65
C PRO A 448 7.35 -15.73 20.17
N MET A 449 6.06 -15.61 19.88
CA MET A 449 5.54 -15.53 18.51
C MET A 449 6.26 -14.44 17.71
N ILE A 450 6.38 -13.24 18.28
CA ILE A 450 7.13 -12.12 17.68
C ILE A 450 8.18 -11.59 18.64
N SER A 451 9.31 -11.14 18.10
CA SER A 451 10.34 -10.40 18.82
C SER A 451 10.19 -8.89 18.60
N TRP A 452 10.81 -8.07 19.45
CA TRP A 452 10.84 -6.62 19.23
C TRP A 452 11.46 -6.25 17.88
N LYS A 453 12.44 -7.03 17.42
CA LYS A 453 13.06 -6.85 16.09
C LYS A 453 12.07 -7.12 14.96
N ASP A 454 11.22 -8.13 15.11
CA ASP A 454 10.18 -8.46 14.13
C ASP A 454 9.18 -7.28 14.02
N PHE A 455 8.72 -6.77 15.17
CA PHE A 455 7.86 -5.58 15.22
C PHE A 455 8.53 -4.35 14.58
N GLN A 456 9.77 -4.04 14.96
CA GLN A 456 10.50 -2.87 14.47
C GLN A 456 10.70 -2.91 12.95
N ARG A 457 10.90 -4.11 12.37
CA ARG A 457 11.05 -4.30 10.93
C ARG A 457 9.74 -4.06 10.17
N CYS A 458 8.60 -4.44 10.74
CA CYS A 458 7.29 -4.28 10.11
C CYS A 458 6.66 -2.90 10.36
N MET A 459 7.12 -2.14 11.36
CA MET A 459 6.54 -0.86 11.76
C MET A 459 6.80 0.25 10.72
N PRO A 460 5.76 0.89 10.14
CA PRO A 460 5.91 1.96 9.18
C PRO A 460 6.14 3.32 9.89
N TRP A 461 7.36 3.54 10.39
CA TRP A 461 7.73 4.76 11.14
C TRP A 461 7.46 6.05 10.36
N GLU A 462 7.68 6.06 9.04
CA GLU A 462 7.41 7.23 8.21
C GLU A 462 5.93 7.63 8.24
N VAL A 463 5.02 6.65 8.11
CA VAL A 463 3.57 6.88 8.20
C VAL A 463 3.22 7.37 9.60
N SER A 464 3.78 6.76 10.64
CA SER A 464 3.57 7.17 12.04
C SER A 464 3.87 8.66 12.24
N PHE A 465 5.05 9.13 11.83
CA PHE A 465 5.41 10.54 11.93
C PHE A 465 4.60 11.45 11.00
N LEU A 466 4.27 10.98 9.79
CA LEU A 466 3.44 11.69 8.83
C LEU A 466 2.08 12.06 9.40
N VAL A 467 1.44 11.06 10.02
CA VAL A 467 0.14 11.23 10.69
C VAL A 467 0.24 12.29 11.79
N GLY A 468 1.27 12.22 12.63
CA GLY A 468 1.53 13.21 13.68
C GLY A 468 1.76 14.64 13.16
N GLY A 469 2.53 14.79 12.07
CA GLY A 469 2.71 16.08 11.40
C GLY A 469 1.40 16.62 10.81
N GLY A 470 0.54 15.73 10.33
CA GLY A 470 -0.81 16.02 9.89
C GLY A 470 -1.72 16.60 10.98
N PHE A 471 -1.73 15.97 12.15
CA PHE A 471 -2.51 16.47 13.29
C PHE A 471 -1.98 17.79 13.80
N ALA A 472 -0.66 17.96 13.84
CA ALA A 472 -0.05 19.24 14.13
C ALA A 472 -0.53 20.31 13.14
N LEU A 473 -0.51 20.04 11.82
CA LEU A 473 -1.02 20.98 10.80
C LEU A 473 -2.50 21.29 10.98
N ALA A 474 -3.32 20.29 11.25
CA ALA A 474 -4.75 20.46 11.48
C ALA A 474 -5.00 21.35 12.71
N ARG A 475 -4.32 21.07 13.82
CA ARG A 475 -4.43 21.85 15.06
C ARG A 475 -3.89 23.27 14.88
N GLY A 476 -2.75 23.42 14.23
CA GLY A 476 -2.18 24.73 13.89
C GLY A 476 -3.10 25.56 13.00
N SER A 477 -3.78 24.92 12.05
CA SER A 477 -4.74 25.60 11.16
C SER A 477 -5.99 26.10 11.89
N GLN A 478 -6.46 25.34 12.89
CA GLN A 478 -7.55 25.77 13.77
C GLN A 478 -7.12 26.94 14.67
N VAL A 479 -6.02 26.78 15.41
CA VAL A 479 -5.57 27.79 16.39
C VAL A 479 -5.15 29.09 15.72
N SER A 480 -4.62 29.03 14.50
CA SER A 480 -4.19 30.22 13.76
C SER A 480 -5.31 31.02 13.10
N GLY A 481 -6.53 30.47 13.01
CA GLY A 481 -7.62 31.07 12.24
C GLY A 481 -7.59 30.76 10.73
N LEU A 482 -6.66 29.89 10.28
CA LEU A 482 -6.48 29.57 8.86
C LEU A 482 -7.67 28.78 8.31
N SER A 483 -8.22 27.86 9.10
CA SER A 483 -9.40 27.07 8.74
C SER A 483 -10.61 27.97 8.46
N GLU A 484 -10.91 28.93 9.33
CA GLU A 484 -12.02 29.88 9.14
C GLU A 484 -11.77 30.80 7.94
N TRP A 485 -10.51 31.22 7.74
CA TRP A 485 -10.15 32.05 6.59
C TRP A 485 -10.37 31.32 5.26
N ILE A 486 -9.90 30.06 5.15
CA ILE A 486 -10.14 29.22 3.96
C ILE A 486 -11.63 29.01 3.77
N GLY A 487 -12.37 28.66 4.83
CA GLY A 487 -13.81 28.47 4.80
C GLY A 487 -14.55 29.69 4.23
N SER A 488 -14.20 30.90 4.68
CA SER A 488 -14.81 32.16 4.21
C SER A 488 -14.65 32.39 2.70
N LYS A 489 -13.57 31.90 2.09
CA LYS A 489 -13.34 31.99 0.65
C LYS A 489 -14.09 30.92 -0.15
N LEU A 490 -14.44 29.83 0.50
CA LEU A 490 -15.14 28.70 -0.11
C LEU A 490 -16.67 28.83 -0.02
N VAL A 491 -17.21 29.78 0.74
CA VAL A 491 -18.67 30.05 0.82
C VAL A 491 -19.30 30.28 -0.56
N SER A 492 -18.56 30.85 -1.53
CA SER A 492 -19.04 31.03 -2.91
C SER A 492 -19.38 29.71 -3.62
N LEU A 493 -18.91 28.57 -3.13
CA LEU A 493 -19.24 27.24 -3.66
C LEU A 493 -20.62 26.74 -3.20
N ASN A 494 -21.27 27.39 -2.23
CA ASN A 494 -22.60 27.01 -1.75
C ASN A 494 -23.70 27.08 -2.84
N THR A 495 -23.43 27.78 -3.95
CA THR A 495 -24.36 27.78 -5.09
C THR A 495 -24.32 26.49 -5.91
N MET A 496 -23.30 25.64 -5.71
CA MET A 496 -23.17 24.37 -6.43
C MET A 496 -23.92 23.24 -5.70
N PRO A 497 -24.53 22.30 -6.43
CA PRO A 497 -25.18 21.16 -5.81
C PRO A 497 -24.13 20.28 -5.09
N VAL A 498 -24.48 19.75 -3.91
CA VAL A 498 -23.56 19.00 -3.03
C VAL A 498 -22.89 17.81 -3.73
N TRP A 499 -23.63 17.08 -4.59
CA TRP A 499 -23.07 15.97 -5.37
C TRP A 499 -21.91 16.40 -6.27
N LEU A 500 -21.94 17.62 -6.81
CA LEU A 500 -20.87 18.14 -7.66
C LEU A 500 -19.65 18.49 -6.82
N ILE A 501 -19.83 19.04 -5.62
CA ILE A 501 -18.74 19.34 -4.67
C ILE A 501 -18.02 18.04 -4.28
N ILE A 502 -18.77 16.99 -3.95
CA ILE A 502 -18.21 15.67 -3.60
C ILE A 502 -17.44 15.09 -4.80
N LEU A 503 -18.05 15.11 -5.99
CA LEU A 503 -17.41 14.61 -7.21
C LEU A 503 -16.10 15.34 -7.52
N LEU A 504 -16.10 16.68 -7.48
CA LEU A 504 -14.90 17.49 -7.71
C LEU A 504 -13.83 17.23 -6.66
N SER A 505 -14.22 17.04 -5.39
CA SER A 505 -13.30 16.69 -4.32
C SER A 505 -12.65 15.33 -4.56
N CYS A 506 -13.43 14.32 -4.94
CA CYS A 506 -12.93 12.98 -5.26
C CYS A 506 -11.98 13.01 -6.48
N LEU A 507 -12.34 13.72 -7.55
CA LEU A 507 -11.51 13.84 -8.76
C LEU A 507 -10.20 14.58 -8.48
N LEU A 508 -10.24 15.66 -7.70
CA LEU A 508 -9.06 16.42 -7.30
C LEU A 508 -8.08 15.51 -6.55
N VAL A 509 -8.59 14.82 -5.54
CA VAL A 509 -7.80 13.93 -4.68
C VAL A 509 -7.25 12.73 -5.46
N THR A 510 -8.06 12.12 -6.33
CA THR A 510 -7.64 11.01 -7.22
C THR A 510 -6.55 11.47 -8.19
N THR A 511 -6.57 12.72 -8.65
CA THR A 511 -5.53 13.22 -9.56
C THR A 511 -4.22 13.49 -8.83
N VAL A 512 -4.28 14.02 -7.61
CA VAL A 512 -3.07 14.32 -6.83
C VAL A 512 -2.39 13.05 -6.32
N THR A 513 -3.17 12.03 -5.93
CA THR A 513 -2.62 10.77 -5.41
C THR A 513 -1.83 9.96 -6.46
N GLU A 514 -1.99 10.26 -7.76
CA GLU A 514 -1.20 9.63 -8.81
C GLU A 514 0.25 10.11 -8.85
N VAL A 515 0.53 11.29 -8.30
CA VAL A 515 1.85 11.93 -8.32
C VAL A 515 2.43 12.15 -6.93
N ALA A 516 1.65 11.94 -5.87
CA ALA A 516 2.05 12.10 -4.48
C ALA A 516 1.57 10.88 -3.67
N SER A 517 2.31 10.49 -2.63
CA SER A 517 1.91 9.34 -1.81
C SER A 517 0.49 9.48 -1.22
N ASN A 518 -0.26 8.38 -1.16
CA ASN A 518 -1.64 8.38 -0.63
C ASN A 518 -1.72 8.98 0.79
N PRO A 519 -0.83 8.62 1.73
CA PRO A 519 -0.86 9.16 3.09
C PRO A 519 -0.63 10.67 3.13
N ALA A 520 0.28 11.19 2.30
CA ALA A 520 0.55 12.62 2.25
C ALA A 520 -0.62 13.40 1.64
N THR A 521 -1.24 12.83 0.60
CA THR A 521 -2.41 13.42 -0.07
C THR A 521 -3.58 13.56 0.91
N ILE A 522 -3.94 12.50 1.64
CA ILE A 522 -5.07 12.56 2.57
C ILE A 522 -4.83 13.56 3.71
N THR A 523 -3.63 13.56 4.29
CA THR A 523 -3.27 14.47 5.39
C THR A 523 -3.34 15.94 4.98
N LEU A 524 -3.02 16.26 3.73
CA LEU A 524 -3.11 17.61 3.20
C LEU A 524 -4.56 18.05 2.95
N PHE A 525 -5.39 17.17 2.37
CA PHE A 525 -6.73 17.53 1.92
C PHE A 525 -7.79 17.45 3.02
N LEU A 526 -7.68 16.54 4.01
CA LEU A 526 -8.69 16.40 5.06
C LEU A 526 -8.98 17.69 5.85
N PRO A 527 -7.99 18.47 6.32
CA PRO A 527 -8.27 19.72 7.02
C PRO A 527 -9.03 20.71 6.13
N ILE A 528 -8.65 20.79 4.85
CA ILE A 528 -9.23 21.72 3.86
C ILE A 528 -10.67 21.33 3.56
N LEU A 529 -10.92 20.04 3.30
CA LEU A 529 -12.25 19.52 3.02
C LEU A 529 -13.17 19.59 4.25
N SER A 530 -12.62 19.45 5.46
CA SER A 530 -13.40 19.59 6.71
C SER A 530 -13.87 21.03 6.87
N SER A 531 -12.98 22.01 6.70
CA SER A 531 -13.33 23.43 6.76
C SER A 531 -14.26 23.86 5.64
N LEU A 532 -14.15 23.23 4.45
CA LEU A 532 -15.13 23.41 3.37
C LEU A 532 -16.51 22.94 3.81
N ALA A 533 -16.63 21.72 4.33
CA ALA A 533 -17.92 21.14 4.75
C ALA A 533 -18.62 21.99 5.81
N GLU A 534 -17.87 22.46 6.81
CA GLU A 534 -18.36 23.37 7.84
C GLU A 534 -18.85 24.70 7.24
N ALA A 535 -18.08 25.31 6.34
CA ALA A 535 -18.42 26.60 5.74
C ALA A 535 -19.66 26.57 4.84
N ILE A 536 -19.94 25.43 4.19
CA ILE A 536 -21.14 25.25 3.35
C ILE A 536 -22.30 24.61 4.14
N HIS A 537 -22.16 24.38 5.45
CA HIS A 537 -23.14 23.70 6.29
C HIS A 537 -23.60 22.34 5.75
N VAL A 538 -22.66 21.52 5.26
CA VAL A 538 -22.90 20.13 4.85
C VAL A 538 -22.24 19.19 5.84
N ASN A 539 -22.86 18.04 6.11
CA ASN A 539 -22.31 17.01 6.98
C ASN A 539 -20.86 16.67 6.53
N PRO A 540 -19.84 16.84 7.40
CA PRO A 540 -18.44 16.60 7.02
C PRO A 540 -18.18 15.19 6.49
N LEU A 541 -18.86 14.17 7.02
CA LEU A 541 -18.70 12.79 6.56
C LEU A 541 -19.07 12.62 5.08
N PHE A 542 -20.00 13.45 4.58
CA PHE A 542 -20.49 13.38 3.21
C PHE A 542 -19.41 13.71 2.17
N ILE A 543 -18.41 14.51 2.55
CA ILE A 543 -17.28 14.90 1.70
C ILE A 543 -16.03 14.09 2.07
N LEU A 544 -15.76 13.92 3.37
CA LEU A 544 -14.49 13.36 3.84
C LEU A 544 -14.36 11.85 3.60
N ILE A 545 -15.43 11.06 3.78
CA ILE A 545 -15.40 9.61 3.51
C ILE A 545 -15.08 9.33 2.03
N PRO A 546 -15.83 9.86 1.05
CA PRO A 546 -15.57 9.55 -0.35
C PRO A 546 -14.23 10.11 -0.85
N ALA A 547 -13.79 11.27 -0.35
CA ALA A 547 -12.45 11.79 -0.62
C ALA A 547 -11.34 10.86 -0.08
N THR A 548 -11.53 10.31 1.13
CA THR A 548 -10.61 9.35 1.74
C THR A 548 -10.47 8.09 0.90
N ILE A 549 -11.58 7.46 0.52
CA ILE A 549 -11.51 6.25 -0.33
C ILE A 549 -10.85 6.57 -1.67
N SER A 550 -11.16 7.74 -2.25
CA SER A 550 -10.59 8.19 -3.53
C SER A 550 -9.08 8.42 -3.49
N THR A 551 -8.47 8.73 -2.34
CA THR A 551 -6.99 8.78 -2.23
C THR A 551 -6.31 7.46 -2.52
N SER A 552 -7.02 6.34 -2.38
CA SER A 552 -6.47 5.02 -2.69
C SER A 552 -6.55 4.68 -4.18
N PHE A 553 -7.17 5.50 -5.02
CA PHE A 553 -7.27 5.28 -6.47
C PHE A 553 -6.03 5.79 -7.22
N ALA A 554 -4.88 5.26 -6.83
CA ALA A 554 -3.56 5.47 -7.44
C ALA A 554 -3.25 4.31 -8.39
N PHE A 555 -3.81 4.33 -9.61
CA PHE A 555 -3.76 3.21 -10.56
C PHE A 555 -3.04 3.53 -11.88
N LEU A 556 -2.72 4.80 -12.18
CA LEU A 556 -2.20 5.18 -13.51
C LEU A 556 -0.69 4.97 -13.63
N LEU A 557 0.08 5.35 -12.62
CA LEU A 557 1.54 5.43 -12.71
C LEU A 557 2.23 4.37 -11.83
N PRO A 558 3.39 3.82 -12.24
CA PRO A 558 4.15 2.88 -11.42
C PRO A 558 4.59 3.48 -10.08
N VAL A 559 4.90 4.78 -10.07
CA VAL A 559 5.43 5.50 -8.89
C VAL A 559 4.33 5.86 -7.89
N SER A 560 3.05 5.81 -8.30
CA SER A 560 1.91 6.28 -7.49
C SER A 560 1.70 5.46 -6.21
N ASN A 561 2.03 4.16 -6.21
CA ASN A 561 1.83 3.28 -5.07
C ASN A 561 2.85 2.12 -5.11
N PRO A 562 3.42 1.65 -3.99
CA PRO A 562 4.42 0.57 -4.02
C PRO A 562 3.96 -0.74 -4.69
N PRO A 563 2.70 -1.20 -4.56
CA PRO A 563 2.20 -2.36 -5.33
C PRO A 563 2.40 -2.19 -6.85
N ASN A 564 2.14 -0.98 -7.38
CA ASN A 564 2.30 -0.68 -8.80
C ASN A 564 3.78 -0.72 -9.21
N ALA A 565 4.67 -0.22 -8.35
CA ALA A 565 6.11 -0.26 -8.57
C ALA A 565 6.63 -1.71 -8.57
N ILE A 566 6.20 -2.54 -7.61
CA ILE A 566 6.60 -3.95 -7.51
C ILE A 566 6.28 -4.67 -8.81
N VAL A 567 5.03 -4.61 -9.29
CA VAL A 567 4.64 -5.33 -10.51
C VAL A 567 5.32 -4.79 -11.77
N PHE A 568 5.68 -3.51 -11.77
CA PHE A 568 6.44 -2.91 -12.86
C PHE A 568 7.89 -3.43 -12.93
N THR A 569 8.52 -3.75 -11.79
CA THR A 569 9.90 -4.27 -11.74
C THR A 569 10.08 -5.65 -12.37
N TYR A 570 9.03 -6.49 -12.42
CA TYR A 570 9.06 -7.80 -13.11
C TYR A 570 9.19 -7.66 -14.66
N GLY A 571 9.01 -6.44 -15.19
CA GLY A 571 9.35 -6.11 -16.58
C GLY A 571 8.33 -6.55 -17.62
N HIS A 572 7.14 -6.98 -17.21
CA HIS A 572 6.05 -7.35 -18.13
C HIS A 572 5.22 -6.15 -18.64
N LEU A 573 5.29 -5.02 -17.92
CA LEU A 573 4.38 -3.89 -18.07
C LEU A 573 5.06 -2.69 -18.73
N LYS A 574 4.32 -1.99 -19.60
CA LYS A 574 4.67 -0.64 -20.06
C LYS A 574 3.82 0.39 -19.30
N VAL A 575 4.35 1.59 -19.12
CA VAL A 575 3.61 2.70 -18.48
C VAL A 575 2.28 2.97 -19.20
N THR A 576 2.25 2.86 -20.53
CA THR A 576 1.02 3.01 -21.32
C THR A 576 -0.05 1.96 -21.02
N ASP A 577 0.36 0.74 -20.64
CA ASP A 577 -0.56 -0.33 -20.29
C ASP A 577 -1.21 -0.01 -18.93
N MET A 578 -0.41 0.46 -17.97
CA MET A 578 -0.90 0.89 -16.65
C MET A 578 -1.88 2.06 -16.76
N ILE A 579 -1.53 3.11 -17.51
CA ILE A 579 -2.39 4.30 -17.68
C ILE A 579 -3.75 3.91 -18.29
N LYS A 580 -3.77 3.08 -19.33
CA LYS A 580 -5.02 2.67 -19.99
C LYS A 580 -5.94 1.89 -19.07
N VAL A 581 -5.40 0.92 -18.35
CA VAL A 581 -6.18 0.09 -17.43
C VAL A 581 -6.60 0.91 -16.20
N GLY A 582 -5.65 1.62 -15.60
CA GLY A 582 -5.83 2.41 -14.39
C GLY A 582 -6.85 3.53 -14.56
N LEU A 583 -6.91 4.18 -15.73
CA LEU A 583 -7.89 5.24 -15.97
C LEU A 583 -9.33 4.71 -15.89
N GLY A 584 -9.57 3.52 -16.45
CA GLY A 584 -10.88 2.88 -16.33
C GLY A 584 -11.21 2.49 -14.90
N ILE A 585 -10.24 1.98 -14.14
CA ILE A 585 -10.44 1.63 -12.73
C ILE A 585 -10.67 2.87 -11.86
N ASN A 586 -9.96 3.98 -12.08
CA ASN A 586 -10.20 5.26 -11.38
C ASN A 586 -11.63 5.75 -11.61
N ILE A 587 -12.12 5.72 -12.87
CA ILE A 587 -13.49 6.12 -13.20
C ILE A 587 -14.50 5.20 -12.52
N ILE A 588 -14.31 3.88 -12.60
CA ILE A 588 -15.15 2.89 -11.91
C ILE A 588 -15.15 3.16 -10.40
N GLY A 589 -13.99 3.36 -9.80
CA GLY A 589 -13.82 3.61 -8.37
C GLY A 589 -14.59 4.82 -7.89
N VAL A 590 -14.40 5.97 -8.56
CA VAL A 590 -15.10 7.22 -8.20
C VAL A 590 -16.62 7.06 -8.37
N LEU A 591 -17.09 6.43 -9.45
CA LEU A 591 -18.53 6.20 -9.67
C LEU A 591 -19.14 5.28 -8.60
N VAL A 592 -18.44 4.22 -8.19
CA VAL A 592 -18.92 3.31 -7.15
C VAL A 592 -18.90 3.95 -5.77
N VAL A 593 -17.89 4.78 -5.46
CA VAL A 593 -17.84 5.57 -4.21
C VAL A 593 -19.00 6.56 -4.16
N MET A 594 -19.27 7.25 -5.27
CA MET A 594 -20.43 8.13 -5.40
C MET A 594 -21.74 7.34 -5.23
N LEU A 595 -21.87 6.17 -5.84
CA LEU A 595 -23.03 5.31 -5.64
C LEU A 595 -23.19 4.94 -4.16
N GLY A 596 -22.13 4.51 -3.49
CA GLY A 596 -22.17 4.08 -2.09
C GLY A 596 -22.56 5.21 -1.13
N ILE A 597 -21.94 6.39 -1.27
CA ILE A 597 -22.22 7.52 -0.39
C ILE A 597 -23.67 8.03 -0.54
N PHE A 598 -24.23 8.01 -1.75
CA PHE A 598 -25.60 8.47 -2.03
C PHE A 598 -26.69 7.40 -1.85
N THR A 599 -26.35 6.16 -1.53
CA THR A 599 -27.33 5.07 -1.37
C THR A 599 -27.36 4.53 0.07
N TRP A 600 -26.36 3.74 0.47
CA TRP A 600 -26.28 3.20 1.83
C TRP A 600 -25.48 4.07 2.79
N GLY A 601 -24.67 5.02 2.30
CA GLY A 601 -23.98 6.00 3.14
C GLY A 601 -24.94 6.92 3.90
N ILE A 602 -25.99 7.39 3.22
CA ILE A 602 -27.01 8.27 3.81
C ILE A 602 -27.66 7.66 5.07
N PRO A 603 -28.30 6.48 5.02
CA PRO A 603 -28.94 5.88 6.18
C PRO A 603 -27.94 5.36 7.24
N LEU A 604 -26.67 5.14 6.88
CA LEU A 604 -25.66 4.64 7.82
C LEU A 604 -25.07 5.75 8.70
N PHE A 605 -24.96 6.97 8.17
CA PHE A 605 -24.29 8.10 8.84
C PHE A 605 -25.20 9.34 8.99
N ASP A 606 -26.49 9.23 8.70
CA ASP A 606 -27.48 10.33 8.74
C ASP A 606 -27.01 11.59 7.97
N LEU A 607 -26.51 11.38 6.74
CA LEU A 607 -25.81 12.40 5.96
C LEU A 607 -26.69 13.57 5.46
N ASP A 608 -28.01 13.41 5.48
CA ASP A 608 -28.96 14.43 5.00
C ASP A 608 -29.09 15.62 5.95
N THR A 609 -28.66 15.48 7.20
CA THR A 609 -28.75 16.52 8.21
C THR A 609 -27.37 17.03 8.60
N TYR A 610 -27.28 18.35 8.86
CA TYR A 610 -26.08 18.89 9.47
C TYR A 610 -26.06 18.48 10.94
N PRO A 611 -25.03 17.76 11.39
CA PRO A 611 -25.04 17.15 12.71
C PRO A 611 -24.73 18.17 13.82
N ASP A 612 -25.32 17.97 14.99
CA ASP A 612 -25.15 18.87 16.14
C ASP A 612 -23.71 18.90 16.70
N TRP A 613 -22.94 17.83 16.48
CA TRP A 613 -21.54 17.73 16.89
C TRP A 613 -20.59 18.53 15.99
N ALA A 614 -21.03 18.96 14.79
CA ALA A 614 -20.19 19.72 13.88
C ALA A 614 -20.25 21.22 14.23
N PRO A 615 -19.10 21.94 14.23
CA PRO A 615 -19.08 23.35 14.58
C PRO A 615 -19.95 24.19 13.65
N SER A 616 -20.98 24.84 14.18
CA SER A 616 -21.73 25.84 13.44
C SER A 616 -20.87 27.09 13.26
N THR A 617 -20.41 27.34 12.03
CA THR A 617 -19.82 28.65 11.72
C THR A 617 -20.93 29.69 11.83
N ASN A 618 -20.89 30.55 12.85
CA ASN A 618 -21.71 31.75 12.98
C ASN A 618 -21.31 32.78 11.89
N ILE A 619 -21.39 32.39 10.62
CA ILE A 619 -21.33 33.31 9.50
C ILE A 619 -22.76 33.77 9.34
N THR A 620 -23.11 34.86 10.03
CA THR A 620 -24.26 35.69 9.66
C THR A 620 -24.11 35.99 8.17
N VAL A 621 -24.95 35.36 7.36
CA VAL A 621 -25.10 35.65 5.94
C VAL A 621 -25.44 37.14 5.84
N PRO A 622 -24.59 38.00 5.25
CA PRO A 622 -24.95 39.38 4.99
C PRO A 622 -26.02 39.50 3.90
#